data_AF-A0A962YRR3-F1
#
_entry.id   AF-A0A962YRR3-F1
#
_cell.length_a   1.000
_cell.length_b   1.000
_cell.length_c   1.000
_cell.angle_alpha   90.00
_cell.angle_beta   90.00
_cell.angle_gamma   90.00
#
_symmetry.space_group_name_H-M   'P 1'
#
loop_
_entity.id
_entity.type
_entity.pdbx_description
1 polymer ?
#
loop_
_entity_poly.entity_id
_entity_poly.type
_entity_poly.pdbx_seq_one_letter_code
_entity_poly.pdbx_strand_id
1 'polypeptide(L)'
;MLTLDRNETLIERLDRHPVLRNRVESLLRVVEDAEGDCEKADAAERRMIEERRQMGNEALTAWAERGVEKQAVLAQAEPGWHPGGKKNSTGTLPLVPL
;
A
#
# COMPACT_ATOMS: atom_id res chain seq x y z
N MET A 1 26.55 -1.58 -20.99
CA MET A 1 25.22 -1.23 -21.54
C MET A 1 24.03 -1.80 -20.73
N LEU A 2 24.24 -2.56 -19.64
CA LEU A 2 23.17 -3.16 -18.81
C LEU A 2 22.61 -2.24 -17.70
N THR A 3 23.21 -1.07 -17.47
CA THR A 3 22.87 -0.19 -16.34
C THR A 3 21.75 0.80 -16.63
N LEU A 4 21.56 1.23 -17.90
CA LEU A 4 20.44 2.09 -18.26
C LEU A 4 19.10 1.37 -18.10
N ASP A 5 19.01 0.12 -18.57
CA ASP A 5 17.78 -0.69 -18.57
C ASP A 5 17.24 -0.95 -17.15
N ARG A 6 18.12 -1.20 -16.18
CA ARG A 6 17.72 -1.39 -14.77
C ARG A 6 17.18 -0.11 -14.14
N ASN A 7 17.78 1.04 -14.45
CA ASN A 7 17.37 2.33 -13.89
C ASN A 7 16.01 2.75 -14.47
N GLU A 8 15.84 2.64 -15.78
CA GLU A 8 14.56 2.90 -16.45
C GLU A 8 13.47 1.99 -15.91
N THR A 9 13.73 0.69 -15.80
CA THR A 9 12.79 -0.28 -15.21
C THR A 9 12.42 0.08 -13.76
N LEU A 10 13.37 0.55 -12.95
CA LEU A 10 13.10 0.96 -11.59
C LEU A 10 12.21 2.21 -11.55
N ILE A 11 12.52 3.22 -12.36
CA ILE A 11 11.76 4.47 -12.44
C ILE A 11 10.33 4.17 -12.89
N GLU A 12 10.13 3.38 -13.95
CA GLU A 12 8.79 3.00 -14.39
C GLU A 12 7.98 2.25 -13.33
N ARG A 13 8.63 1.42 -12.51
CA ARG A 13 7.95 0.73 -11.40
C ARG A 13 7.57 1.69 -10.28
N LEU A 14 8.42 2.67 -9.98
CA LEU A 14 8.13 3.71 -8.99
C LEU A 14 7.03 4.64 -9.48
N ASP A 15 6.97 4.95 -10.77
CA ASP A 15 5.90 5.78 -11.36
C ASP A 15 4.54 5.09 -11.28
N ARG A 16 4.48 3.75 -11.36
CA ARG A 16 3.26 2.95 -11.09
C ARG A 16 2.90 2.89 -9.59
N HIS A 17 3.78 3.36 -8.71
CA HIS A 17 3.62 3.34 -7.25
C HIS A 17 4.03 4.69 -6.62
N PRO A 18 3.29 5.79 -6.90
CA PRO A 18 3.71 7.15 -6.54
C PRO A 18 3.89 7.35 -5.03
N VAL A 19 3.13 6.65 -4.19
CA VAL A 19 3.31 6.66 -2.73
C VAL A 19 4.70 6.13 -2.35
N LEU A 20 5.12 5.00 -2.92
CA LEU A 20 6.44 4.42 -2.67
C LEU A 20 7.57 5.29 -3.23
N ARG A 21 7.35 5.89 -4.40
CA ARG A 21 8.28 6.85 -5.02
C ARG A 21 8.58 8.03 -4.10
N ASN A 22 7.54 8.68 -3.58
CA ASN A 22 7.68 9.80 -2.65
C ASN A 22 8.46 9.41 -1.38
N ARG A 23 8.25 8.18 -0.87
CA ARG A 23 8.97 7.68 0.30
C ARG A 23 10.44 7.41 0.03
N VAL A 24 10.78 6.87 -1.14
CA VAL A 24 12.18 6.72 -1.55
C VAL A 24 12.85 8.09 -1.68
N GLU A 25 12.17 9.08 -2.25
CA GLU A 25 12.66 10.46 -2.30
C GLU A 25 12.88 11.06 -0.89
N SER A 26 11.96 10.84 0.06
CA SER A 26 12.15 11.27 1.45
C SER A 26 13.36 10.62 2.12
N LEU A 27 13.59 9.31 1.90
CA LEU A 27 14.78 8.64 2.43
C LEU A 27 16.08 9.22 1.87
N LEU A 28 16.10 9.54 0.56
CA LEU A 28 17.26 10.16 -0.08
C LEU A 28 17.57 11.52 0.54
N ARG A 29 16.56 12.35 0.81
CA ARG A 29 16.76 13.64 1.50
C ARG A 29 17.38 13.51 2.88
N VAL A 30 17.05 12.46 3.63
CA VAL A 30 17.68 12.19 4.94
C VAL A 30 19.14 11.80 4.76
N VAL A 31 19.46 10.96 3.77
CA VAL A 31 20.84 10.54 3.47
C VAL A 31 21.70 11.71 2.99
N GLU A 32 21.11 12.59 2.19
CA GLU A 32 21.76 13.79 1.65
C GLU A 32 21.89 14.91 2.69
N ASP A 33 21.33 14.72 3.90
CA ASP A 33 21.15 15.76 4.91
C ASP A 33 20.57 17.05 4.31
N ALA A 34 19.61 16.91 3.39
CA ALA A 34 19.11 18.01 2.58
C ALA A 34 18.42 19.11 3.42
N GLU A 35 18.03 18.79 4.66
CA GLU A 35 17.43 19.74 5.60
C GLU A 35 18.43 20.27 6.65
N GLY A 36 19.67 19.74 6.71
CA GLY A 36 20.68 20.15 7.68
C GLY A 36 20.34 19.80 9.14
N ASP A 37 19.27 19.03 9.36
CA ASP A 37 18.75 18.65 10.68
C ASP A 37 19.53 17.49 11.32
N CYS A 38 20.46 16.86 10.59
CA CYS A 38 21.23 15.72 11.08
C CYS A 38 22.52 16.14 11.80
N GLU A 39 22.52 17.26 12.53
CA GLU A 39 23.69 17.70 13.34
C GLU A 39 24.16 16.65 14.36
N LYS A 40 23.26 15.74 14.76
CA LYS A 40 23.57 14.61 15.66
C LYS A 40 23.02 13.30 15.10
N ALA A 41 23.81 12.24 15.25
CA ALA A 41 23.50 10.91 14.72
C ALA A 41 22.20 10.31 15.29
N ASP A 42 21.83 10.65 16.52
CA ASP A 42 20.59 10.18 17.17
C ASP A 42 19.34 10.80 16.54
N ALA A 43 19.39 12.08 16.14
CA ALA A 43 18.32 12.76 15.42
C ALA A 43 18.14 12.16 14.01
N ALA A 44 19.24 11.94 13.29
CA ALA A 44 19.24 11.29 11.98
C ALA A 44 18.66 9.86 12.05
N GLU A 45 19.07 9.07 13.04
CA GLU A 45 18.56 7.71 13.27
C GLU A 45 17.06 7.71 13.55
N ARG A 46 16.59 8.60 14.43
CA ARG A 46 15.16 8.70 14.77
C ARG A 46 14.31 9.06 13.56
N ARG A 47 14.78 10.00 12.73
CA ARG A 47 14.11 10.42 11.50
C ARG A 47 14.05 9.28 10.48
N MET A 48 15.15 8.55 10.30
CA MET A 48 15.23 7.38 9.42
C MET A 48 14.26 6.26 9.86
N ILE A 49 14.13 6.00 11.16
CA ILE A 49 13.20 5.00 11.70
C ILE A 49 11.75 5.37 11.39
N GLU A 50 11.38 6.62 11.58
CA GLU A 50 10.00 7.08 11.36
C GLU A 50 9.62 7.00 9.88
N GLU A 51 10.46 7.51 8.98
CA GLU A 51 10.22 7.40 7.53
C GLU A 51 10.09 5.95 7.07
N ARG A 52 10.92 5.05 7.62
CA ARG A 52 10.81 3.61 7.33
C ARG A 52 9.51 2.99 7.83
N ARG A 53 9.05 3.36 9.03
CA ARG A 53 7.78 2.86 9.58
C ARG A 53 6.62 3.32 8.72
N GLN A 54 6.61 4.60 8.35
CA GLN A 54 5.56 5.16 7.52
C GLN A 54 5.56 4.53 6.12
N MET A 55 6.72 4.43 5.47
CA MET A 55 6.89 3.72 4.20
C MET A 55 6.40 2.27 4.29
N GLY A 56 6.76 1.55 5.35
CA GLY A 56 6.36 0.15 5.55
C GLY A 56 4.84 0.00 5.64
N ASN A 57 4.18 0.86 6.43
CA ASN A 57 2.73 0.85 6.57
C ASN A 57 2.04 1.13 5.22
N GLU A 58 2.49 2.15 4.50
CA GLU A 58 1.92 2.50 3.19
C GLU A 58 2.12 1.39 2.14
N ALA A 59 3.30 0.76 2.12
CA ALA A 59 3.59 -0.36 1.23
C ALA A 59 2.68 -1.56 1.50
N LEU A 60 2.46 -1.89 2.78
CA LEU A 60 1.57 -2.98 3.19
C LEU A 60 0.11 -2.68 2.87
N THR A 61 -0.35 -1.45 3.11
CA THR A 61 -1.71 -1.01 2.74
C THR A 61 -1.93 -1.13 1.24
N ALA A 62 -1.03 -0.56 0.43
CA ALA A 62 -1.14 -0.62 -1.02
C ALA A 62 -1.05 -2.05 -1.57
N TRP A 63 -0.28 -2.94 -0.92
CA TRP A 63 -0.27 -4.37 -1.24
C TRP A 63 -1.62 -5.03 -0.94
N ALA A 64 -2.20 -4.76 0.23
CA ALA A 64 -3.49 -5.31 0.64
C ALA A 64 -4.62 -4.86 -0.30
N GLU A 65 -4.67 -3.56 -0.65
CA GLU A 65 -5.66 -3.00 -1.58
C GLU A 65 -5.63 -3.68 -2.95
N ARG A 66 -4.42 -3.83 -3.53
CA ARG A 66 -4.25 -4.57 -4.80
C ARG A 66 -4.68 -6.03 -4.69
N GLY A 67 -4.46 -6.66 -3.53
CA GLY A 67 -4.92 -8.01 -3.24
C GLY A 67 -6.46 -8.10 -3.28
N VAL A 68 -7.14 -7.14 -2.64
CA VAL A 68 -8.60 -7.04 -2.63
C VAL A 68 -9.14 -6.78 -4.03
N GLU A 69 -8.57 -5.85 -4.79
CA GLU A 69 -8.98 -5.57 -6.18
C GLU A 69 -8.86 -6.82 -7.05
N LYS A 70 -7.71 -7.52 -6.98
CA LYS A 70 -7.49 -8.74 -7.74
C LYS A 70 -8.49 -9.84 -7.38
N GLN A 71 -8.76 -10.03 -6.08
CA GLN A 71 -9.76 -10.98 -5.60
C GLN A 71 -11.18 -10.60 -6.04
N ALA A 72 -11.53 -9.31 -5.99
CA ALA A 72 -12.83 -8.83 -6.45
C ALA A 72 -13.04 -9.04 -7.94
N VAL A 73 -12.01 -8.84 -8.77
CA VAL A 73 -12.07 -9.13 -10.22
C VAL A 73 -12.27 -10.62 -10.47
N LEU A 74 -11.54 -11.48 -9.76
CA LEU A 74 -11.69 -12.93 -9.89
C LEU A 74 -13.09 -13.40 -9.46
N ALA A 75 -13.59 -12.90 -8.33
CA ALA A 75 -14.92 -13.24 -7.83
C ALA A 75 -16.03 -12.81 -8.80
N GLN A 76 -15.92 -11.62 -9.40
CA GLN A 76 -16.87 -11.13 -10.41
C GLN A 76 -16.91 -11.98 -11.69
N ALA A 77 -15.84 -12.72 -11.98
CA ALA A 77 -15.80 -13.63 -13.12
C ALA A 77 -16.49 -14.97 -12.83
N GLU A 78 -16.87 -15.27 -11.58
CA GLU A 78 -17.54 -16.53 -11.24
C GLU A 78 -19.03 -16.50 -11.64
N PRO A 79 -19.55 -17.57 -12.28
CA PRO A 79 -20.98 -17.69 -12.57
C PRO A 79 -21.80 -17.68 -11.28
N GLY A 80 -22.73 -16.74 -11.17
CA GLY A 80 -23.56 -16.58 -9.97
C GLY A 80 -22.94 -15.69 -8.88
N TRP A 81 -21.92 -14.91 -9.20
CA TRP A 81 -21.51 -13.81 -8.32
C TRP A 81 -22.59 -12.73 -8.25
N HIS A 82 -22.82 -12.17 -7.06
CA HIS A 82 -23.67 -11.01 -6.84
C HIS A 82 -23.02 -10.09 -5.81
N PRO A 83 -23.11 -8.75 -5.97
CA PRO A 83 -22.65 -7.84 -4.93
C PRO A 83 -23.43 -8.06 -3.63
N GLY A 84 -22.72 -8.21 -2.52
CA GLY A 84 -23.33 -8.30 -1.21
C GLY A 84 -23.98 -6.97 -0.81
N GLY A 85 -25.29 -6.87 -0.99
CA GLY A 85 -26.08 -5.72 -0.49
C GLY A 85 -26.18 -5.69 1.02
N LYS A 86 -26.40 -4.50 1.60
CA LYS A 86 -26.68 -4.35 3.03
C LYS A 86 -27.98 -5.10 3.36
N LYS A 87 -27.87 -6.22 4.09
CA LYS A 87 -29.04 -7.01 4.50
C LYS A 87 -29.92 -6.19 5.43
N ASN A 88 -31.15 -5.95 5.02
CA ASN A 88 -32.18 -5.18 5.70
C ASN A 88 -33.27 -6.07 6.33
N SER A 89 -33.04 -7.38 6.41
CA SER A 89 -33.95 -8.33 7.08
C SER A 89 -33.42 -8.69 8.46
N THR A 90 -34.29 -8.62 9.47
CA THR A 90 -34.03 -9.04 10.87
C THR A 90 -34.22 -10.55 11.09
N GLY A 91 -34.39 -11.34 10.01
CA GLY A 91 -34.70 -12.76 10.09
C GLY A 91 -36.16 -13.03 10.42
N THR A 92 -36.79 -13.96 9.71
CA THR A 92 -38.15 -14.43 10.00
C THR A 92 -38.03 -15.56 11.02
N LEU A 93 -38.70 -15.44 12.18
CA LEU A 93 -38.78 -16.52 13.16
C LEU A 93 -39.50 -17.72 12.54
N PRO A 94 -38.98 -18.95 12.69
CA PRO A 94 -39.62 -20.15 12.16
C PRO A 94 -40.96 -20.36 12.85
N LEU A 95 -42.02 -20.53 12.05
CA LEU A 95 -43.35 -20.90 12.56
C LEU A 95 -43.28 -22.30 13.16
N VAL A 96 -43.39 -22.38 14.48
CA VAL A 96 -43.57 -23.65 15.18
C VAL A 96 -45.04 -24.08 14.96
N PRO A 97 -45.32 -25.27 14.40
CA PRO A 97 -46.69 -25.74 14.25
C PRO A 97 -47.26 -26.17 15.62
N LEU A 98 -48.53 -25.84 15.87
CA LEU A 98 -49.33 -26.34 17.01
C LEU A 98 -49.76 -27.79 16.79
#